data_AF-A0A0P6Y5X2-F1
#
_entry.id   AF-A0A0P6Y5X2-F1
#
_cell.length_a   1.000
_cell.length_b   1.000
_cell.length_c   1.000
_cell.angle_alpha   90.00
_cell.angle_beta   90.00
_cell.angle_gamma   90.00
#
_symmetry.space_group_name_H-M   'P 1'
#
loop_
_entity.id
_entity.type
_entity.pdbx_description
1 polymer ?
#
loop_
_entity_poly.entity_id
_entity_poly.type
_entity_poly.pdbx_seq_one_letter_code
_entity_poly.pdbx_strand_id
1 'polypeptide(L)'
;MSELFEVSEVQNYGGFFGGDTVTLDVMAIADHNDWRPLVIDAKALANIPERHNLLAGMVLTLEFSGERVDRAVLIAARDYDELRTALGVNQLPTSGAEPIKLSGCCTQCQRWLPAQHLHAQGCVVCTPA
;
A
#
# COMPACT_ATOMS: atom_id res chain seq x y z
N MET A 1 -13.63 9.63 2.35
CA MET A 1 -13.01 9.12 3.58
C MET A 1 -11.96 8.13 3.15
N SER A 2 -10.80 8.11 3.81
CA SER A 2 -9.70 7.23 3.45
C SER A 2 -9.71 6.02 4.38
N GLU A 3 -9.72 4.81 3.83
CA GLU A 3 -9.86 3.56 4.59
C GLU A 3 -8.68 2.62 4.30
N LEU A 4 -8.29 1.81 5.27
CA LEU A 4 -7.17 0.87 5.15
C LEU A 4 -7.65 -0.52 4.76
N PHE A 5 -7.03 -1.06 3.71
CA PHE A 5 -7.33 -2.38 3.16
C PHE A 5 -6.05 -3.20 3.00
N GLU A 6 -6.07 -4.46 3.42
CA GLU A 6 -5.04 -5.44 3.06
C GLU A 6 -5.41 -6.13 1.76
N VAL A 7 -4.46 -6.19 0.83
CA VAL A 7 -4.57 -7.01 -0.38
C VAL A 7 -4.50 -8.47 0.02
N SER A 8 -5.60 -9.20 -0.16
CA SER A 8 -5.67 -10.63 0.09
C SER A 8 -5.10 -11.42 -1.08
N GLU A 9 -5.47 -11.02 -2.30
CA GLU A 9 -5.03 -11.66 -3.54
C GLU A 9 -4.95 -10.64 -4.68
N VAL A 10 -4.02 -10.84 -5.62
CA VAL A 10 -3.96 -10.10 -6.88
C VAL A 10 -4.48 -11.00 -7.99
N GLN A 11 -5.69 -10.74 -8.45
CA GLN A 11 -6.38 -11.58 -9.42
C GLN A 11 -5.82 -11.41 -10.83
N ASN A 12 -5.53 -10.16 -11.23
CA ASN A 12 -5.05 -9.87 -12.58
C ASN A 12 -4.37 -8.49 -12.68
N TYR A 13 -3.34 -8.41 -13.51
CA TYR A 13 -2.82 -7.15 -14.06
C TYR A 13 -3.40 -6.97 -15.47
N GLY A 14 -4.52 -6.25 -15.54
CA GLY A 14 -5.31 -6.12 -16.76
C GLY A 14 -5.04 -4.83 -17.55
N GLY A 15 -5.70 -4.78 -18.70
CA GLY A 15 -5.93 -3.58 -19.48
C GLY A 15 -7.16 -3.80 -20.35
N PHE A 16 -8.16 -2.93 -20.23
CA PHE A 16 -9.32 -2.89 -21.13
C PHE A 16 -9.63 -1.42 -21.46
N PHE A 17 -10.28 -1.18 -22.60
CA PHE A 17 -10.58 0.14 -23.18
C PHE A 17 -10.72 1.26 -22.14
N GLY A 18 -9.63 1.98 -21.85
CA GLY A 18 -9.60 2.99 -20.78
C GLY A 18 -8.30 3.11 -19.99
N GLY A 19 -7.43 2.08 -20.00
CA GLY A 19 -6.09 2.14 -19.41
C GLY A 19 -5.62 0.84 -18.76
N ASP A 20 -4.46 0.91 -18.11
CA ASP A 20 -3.91 -0.17 -17.30
C ASP A 20 -4.63 -0.26 -15.95
N THR A 21 -4.97 -1.48 -15.51
CA THR A 21 -5.67 -1.73 -14.24
C THR A 21 -5.06 -2.89 -13.47
N VAL A 22 -5.38 -2.96 -12.18
CA VAL A 22 -5.12 -4.13 -11.34
C VAL A 22 -6.43 -4.55 -10.66
N THR A 23 -6.73 -5.85 -10.69
CA THR A 23 -7.88 -6.44 -9.99
C THR A 23 -7.39 -7.18 -8.76
N LEU A 24 -7.98 -6.87 -7.61
CA LEU A 24 -7.53 -7.31 -6.30
C LEU A 24 -8.73 -7.80 -5.50
N ASP A 25 -8.48 -8.76 -4.62
CA ASP A 25 -9.35 -8.97 -3.47
C ASP A 25 -8.73 -8.30 -2.26
N VAL A 26 -9.54 -7.51 -1.55
CA VAL A 26 -9.08 -6.78 -0.38
C VAL A 26 -9.93 -7.08 0.84
N MET A 27 -9.34 -6.91 2.02
CA MET A 27 -9.99 -7.01 3.31
C MET A 27 -9.81 -5.71 4.08
N ALA A 28 -10.88 -5.12 4.62
CA ALA A 28 -10.74 -3.94 5.46
C ALA A 28 -9.96 -4.28 6.74
N ILE A 29 -9.04 -3.39 7.14
CA ILE A 29 -8.28 -3.55 8.39
C ILE A 29 -9.17 -3.32 9.62
N ALA A 30 -10.13 -2.39 9.52
CA ALA A 30 -11.04 -2.06 10.62
C ALA A 30 -12.17 -3.10 10.80
N ASP A 31 -12.59 -3.76 9.72
CA ASP A 31 -13.60 -4.81 9.72
C ASP A 31 -13.15 -5.98 8.84
N HIS A 32 -12.61 -7.03 9.48
CA HIS A 32 -12.15 -8.24 8.80
C HIS A 32 -13.28 -9.08 8.17
N ASN A 33 -14.54 -8.62 8.19
CA ASN A 33 -15.63 -9.22 7.42
C ASN A 33 -15.93 -8.46 6.12
N ASP A 34 -15.42 -7.23 5.95
CA ASP A 34 -15.55 -6.45 4.70
C ASP A 34 -14.46 -6.90 3.71
N TRP A 35 -14.73 -8.06 3.12
CA TRP A 35 -13.99 -8.56 1.97
C TRP A 35 -14.70 -8.15 0.69
N ARG A 36 -13.94 -7.62 -0.28
CA ARG A 36 -14.51 -7.30 -1.60
C ARG A 36 -13.47 -7.27 -2.72
N PRO A 37 -13.89 -7.62 -3.95
CA PRO A 37 -13.08 -7.41 -5.13
C PRO A 37 -13.04 -5.90 -5.48
N LEU A 38 -11.87 -5.42 -5.88
CA LEU A 38 -11.65 -4.05 -6.36
C LEU A 38 -10.91 -4.08 -7.69
N VAL A 39 -11.29 -3.16 -8.57
CA VAL A 39 -10.50 -2.83 -9.78
C VAL A 39 -9.95 -1.42 -9.58
N ILE A 40 -8.63 -1.30 -9.60
CA ILE A 40 -7.92 -0.04 -9.42
C ILE A 40 -7.23 0.32 -10.74
N ASP A 41 -7.52 1.52 -11.25
CA ASP A 41 -6.78 2.07 -12.39
C ASP A 41 -5.32 2.32 -11.98
N ALA A 42 -4.35 2.01 -12.84
CA ALA A 42 -2.93 2.23 -12.53
C ALA A 42 -2.63 3.69 -12.17
N LYS A 43 -3.33 4.65 -12.77
CA LYS A 43 -3.21 6.08 -12.45
C LYS A 43 -3.66 6.46 -11.03
N ALA A 44 -4.49 5.63 -10.40
CA ALA A 44 -4.93 5.83 -9.02
C ALA A 44 -3.87 5.35 -8.01
N LEU A 45 -2.89 4.55 -8.44
CA LEU A 45 -1.75 4.15 -7.61
C LEU A 45 -0.81 5.35 -7.41
N ALA A 46 -0.84 5.96 -6.23
CA ALA A 46 -0.21 7.26 -6.00
C ALA A 46 1.30 7.19 -5.72
N ASN A 47 1.77 6.09 -5.14
CA ASN A 47 3.18 5.90 -4.75
C ASN A 47 3.71 4.50 -5.13
N ILE A 48 3.00 3.79 -6.00
CA ILE A 48 3.47 2.54 -6.61
C ILE A 48 3.66 2.83 -8.10
N PRO A 49 4.91 2.94 -8.59
CA PRO A 49 5.17 3.37 -9.96
C PRO A 49 4.74 2.33 -10.99
N GLU A 50 4.79 1.04 -10.64
CA GLU A 50 4.45 -0.07 -11.51
C GLU A 50 3.42 -0.96 -10.83
N ARG A 51 2.23 -1.11 -11.44
CA ARG A 51 1.13 -1.93 -10.86
C ARG A 51 1.56 -3.34 -10.51
N HIS A 52 2.51 -3.92 -11.26
CA HIS A 52 3.04 -5.26 -11.05
C HIS A 52 3.81 -5.43 -9.74
N ASN A 53 4.16 -4.33 -9.08
CA ASN A 53 4.79 -4.37 -7.77
C ASN A 53 3.78 -4.40 -6.61
N LEU A 54 2.48 -4.35 -6.90
CA LEU A 54 1.45 -4.52 -5.89
C LEU A 54 1.25 -6.02 -5.61
N LEU A 55 1.45 -6.46 -4.38
CA LEU A 55 1.42 -7.88 -4.01
C LEU A 55 0.43 -8.16 -2.88
N ALA A 56 0.04 -9.43 -2.74
CA ALA A 56 -0.73 -9.89 -1.59
C ALA A 56 0.02 -9.61 -0.28
N GLY A 57 -0.71 -9.22 0.76
CA GLY A 57 -0.17 -8.81 2.06
C GLY A 57 0.22 -7.34 2.15
N MET A 58 0.16 -6.58 1.06
CA MET A 58 0.32 -5.12 1.10
C MET A 58 -0.91 -4.45 1.69
N VAL A 59 -0.70 -3.34 2.39
CA VAL A 59 -1.78 -2.52 2.98
C VAL A 59 -1.85 -1.20 2.23
N LEU A 60 -3.03 -0.89 1.72
CA LEU A 60 -3.33 0.33 0.99
C LEU A 60 -4.26 1.22 1.80
N THR A 61 -4.01 2.52 1.80
CA THR A 61 -5.07 3.51 2.04
C THR A 61 -5.80 3.76 0.73
N LEU A 62 -7.12 3.57 0.73
CA LEU A 62 -7.98 3.77 -0.42
C LEU A 62 -8.92 4.96 -0.19
N GLU A 63 -9.02 5.84 -1.19
CA GLU A 63 -10.01 6.91 -1.27
C GLU A 63 -10.98 6.61 -2.41
N PHE A 64 -12.28 6.64 -2.08
CA PHE A 64 -13.36 6.31 -3.00
C PHE A 64 -14.17 7.53 -3.42
N SER A 65 -14.66 7.49 -4.67
CA SER A 65 -15.74 8.33 -5.19
C SER A 65 -16.84 7.42 -5.74
N GLY A 66 -17.90 7.26 -4.94
CA GLY A 66 -18.87 6.17 -5.14
C GLY A 66 -18.18 4.81 -4.95
N GLU A 67 -18.27 3.95 -5.96
CA GLU A 67 -17.64 2.62 -5.96
C GLU A 67 -16.23 2.61 -6.56
N ARG A 68 -15.78 3.74 -7.13
CA ARG A 68 -14.50 3.85 -7.82
C ARG A 68 -13.40 4.26 -6.84
N VAL A 69 -12.25 3.59 -6.93
CA VAL A 69 -11.02 4.02 -6.26
C VAL A 69 -10.41 5.17 -7.04
N ASP A 70 -10.37 6.35 -6.41
CA ASP A 70 -9.75 7.55 -6.99
C ASP A 70 -8.28 7.67 -6.60
N ARG A 71 -7.90 7.14 -5.42
CA ARG A 71 -6.52 7.12 -4.95
C ARG A 71 -6.24 5.89 -4.10
N ALA A 72 -5.10 5.27 -4.36
CA ALA A 72 -4.55 4.16 -3.60
C ALA A 72 -3.11 4.47 -3.21
N VAL A 73 -2.79 4.43 -1.92
CA VAL A 73 -1.45 4.69 -1.38
C VAL A 73 -0.98 3.46 -0.64
N LEU A 74 0.19 2.92 -1.00
CA LEU A 74 0.86 1.87 -0.25
C LEU A 74 1.35 2.41 1.09
N ILE A 75 0.95 1.74 2.16
CA ILE A 75 1.26 2.10 3.55
C ILE A 75 2.18 1.07 4.21
N ALA A 76 1.98 -0.22 3.91
CA ALA A 76 2.76 -1.28 4.51
C ALA A 76 2.91 -2.49 3.59
N ALA A 77 3.95 -3.28 3.82
CA ALA A 77 4.11 -4.62 3.24
C ALA A 77 4.54 -5.62 4.33
N ARG A 78 4.54 -6.91 4.00
CA ARG A 78 4.99 -7.97 4.92
C ARG A 78 6.51 -7.98 5.04
N ASP A 79 7.20 -7.75 3.94
CA ASP A 79 8.66 -7.73 3.88
C ASP A 79 9.23 -6.35 3.50
N TYR A 80 10.48 -6.11 3.91
CA TYR A 80 11.20 -4.89 3.57
C TYR A 80 11.46 -4.76 2.06
N ASP A 81 11.88 -5.84 1.40
CA ASP A 81 12.20 -5.82 -0.02
C ASP A 81 10.93 -5.64 -0.88
N GLU A 82 9.81 -6.22 -0.46
CA GLU A 82 8.49 -5.97 -1.08
C GLU A 82 8.12 -4.49 -0.98
N LEU A 83 8.21 -3.89 0.21
CA LEU A 83 7.92 -2.47 0.41
C LEU A 83 8.82 -1.59 -0.48
N ARG A 84 10.13 -1.86 -0.46
CA ARG A 84 11.13 -1.08 -1.20
C ARG A 84 10.90 -1.15 -2.71
N THR A 85 10.65 -2.35 -3.22
CA THR A 85 10.37 -2.62 -4.63
C THR A 85 9.07 -1.93 -5.06
N ALA A 86 8.01 -2.06 -4.25
CA ALA A 86 6.71 -1.45 -4.53
C ALA A 86 6.75 0.07 -4.53
N LEU A 87 7.56 0.70 -3.68
CA LEU A 87 7.76 2.14 -3.68
C LEU A 87 8.74 2.64 -4.76
N GLY A 88 9.37 1.74 -5.53
CA GLY A 88 10.37 2.10 -6.52
C GLY A 88 11.65 2.73 -5.93
N VAL A 89 11.95 2.45 -4.65
CA VAL A 89 13.14 2.99 -3.97
C VAL A 89 14.36 2.18 -4.41
N ASN A 90 14.80 2.43 -5.63
CA ASN A 90 15.96 1.79 -6.25
C ASN A 90 17.26 2.55 -5.99
N GLN A 91 17.16 3.82 -5.58
CA GLN A 91 18.29 4.68 -5.27
C GLN A 91 18.05 5.39 -3.94
N LEU A 92 19.01 5.27 -3.02
CA LEU A 92 19.02 6.07 -1.81
C LEU A 92 19.42 7.51 -2.19
N PRO A 93 18.82 8.54 -1.57
CA PRO A 93 19.25 9.91 -1.79
C PRO A 93 20.75 10.03 -1.44
N THR A 94 21.52 10.52 -2.40
CA THR A 94 22.99 10.61 -2.33
C THR A 94 23.48 11.84 -1.59
N SER A 95 22.59 12.78 -1.24
CA SER A 95 22.94 13.97 -0.47
C SER A 95 22.16 14.06 0.84
N GLY A 96 22.91 13.95 1.93
CA GLY A 96 22.45 14.19 3.29
C GLY A 96 23.66 14.16 4.22
N ALA A 97 23.84 15.19 5.04
CA ALA A 97 24.88 15.20 6.06
C ALA A 97 24.54 14.27 7.24
N GLU A 98 23.29 13.81 7.31
CA GLU A 98 22.75 13.02 8.41
C GLU A 98 22.05 11.73 7.91
N PRO A 99 22.13 10.63 8.66
CA PRO A 99 21.37 9.42 8.36
C PRO A 99 19.85 9.69 8.40
N ILE A 100 19.16 9.37 7.31
CA ILE A 100 17.69 9.44 7.27
C ILE A 100 17.07 8.05 7.44
N LYS A 101 16.01 7.96 8.23
CA LYS A 101 15.20 6.74 8.34
C LYS A 101 14.14 6.76 7.25
N LEU A 102 14.23 5.83 6.29
CA LEU A 102 13.26 5.71 5.19
C LEU A 102 12.08 4.82 5.53
N SER A 103 12.32 3.75 6.28
CA SER A 103 11.30 2.77 6.66
C SER A 103 11.66 2.09 7.99
N GLY A 104 10.77 1.26 8.48
CA GLY A 104 11.04 0.38 9.62
C GLY A 104 9.94 -0.65 9.83
N CYS A 105 10.25 -1.68 10.61
CA CYS A 105 9.30 -2.71 11.01
C CYS A 105 8.57 -2.30 12.28
N CYS A 106 7.24 -2.39 12.26
CA CYS A 106 6.40 -2.23 13.44
C CYS A 106 6.41 -3.54 14.25
N THR A 107 6.80 -3.48 15.53
CA THR A 107 6.88 -4.68 16.38
C THR A 107 5.52 -5.25 16.78
N GLN A 108 4.44 -4.47 16.68
CA GLN A 108 3.09 -4.93 17.03
C GLN A 108 2.46 -5.79 15.94
N CYS A 109 2.49 -5.32 14.68
CA CYS A 109 1.89 -6.05 13.56
C CYS A 109 2.90 -6.72 12.63
N GLN A 110 4.20 -6.61 12.93
CA GLN A 110 5.30 -7.22 12.15
C GLN A 110 5.26 -6.84 10.66
N ARG A 111 4.85 -5.60 10.35
CA ARG A 111 4.82 -5.07 8.98
C ARG A 111 5.91 -4.02 8.79
N TRP A 112 6.40 -3.91 7.56
CA TRP A 112 7.32 -2.86 7.14
C TRP A 112 6.55 -1.68 6.58
N LEU A 113 6.90 -0.46 7.02
CA LEU A 113 6.23 0.78 6.62
C LEU A 113 7.27 1.87 6.31
N PRO A 114 6.93 2.84 5.44
CA PRO A 114 7.66 4.11 5.35
C PRO A 114 7.70 4.80 6.72
N ALA A 115 8.81 5.48 7.01
CA ALA A 115 9.08 6.01 8.34
C ALA A 115 8.00 6.98 8.86
N GLN A 116 7.35 7.74 7.97
CA GLN A 116 6.27 8.67 8.32
C GLN A 116 5.00 7.97 8.83
N HIS A 117 4.85 6.66 8.62
CA HIS A 117 3.71 5.85 9.07
C HIS A 117 4.01 5.07 10.37
N LEU A 118 5.21 5.26 10.94
CA LEU A 118 5.59 4.70 12.23
C LEU A 118 5.37 5.72 13.35
N HIS A 119 4.99 5.22 14.52
CA HIS A 119 4.83 5.99 15.75
C HIS A 119 5.69 5.38 16.87
N ALA A 120 5.86 6.09 17.98
CA ALA A 120 6.70 5.63 19.09
C ALA A 120 6.28 4.26 19.67
N GLN A 121 5.00 3.92 19.57
CA GLN A 121 4.41 2.71 20.16
C GLN A 121 3.72 1.80 19.14
N GLY A 122 3.79 2.08 17.84
CA GLY A 122 3.02 1.34 16.84
C GLY A 122 3.12 1.93 15.44
N CYS A 123 2.07 1.77 14.65
CA CYS A 123 1.98 2.31 13.29
C CYS A 123 0.52 2.52 12.88
N VAL A 124 0.31 3.23 11.78
CA VAL A 124 -1.03 3.53 11.24
C VAL A 124 -1.88 2.29 10.91
N VAL A 125 -1.30 1.08 10.81
CA VAL A 125 -2.04 -0.16 10.52
C VAL A 125 -2.59 -0.82 11.78
N CYS A 126 -1.81 -0.90 12.87
CA CYS A 126 -2.24 -1.55 14.11
C CYS A 126 -2.94 -0.60 15.10
N THR A 127 -2.76 0.70 14.90
CA THR A 127 -3.50 1.76 15.59
C THR A 127 -4.08 2.71 14.55
N PRO A 128 -5.07 2.26 13.74
CA PRO A 128 -5.75 3.13 12.79
C PRO A 128 -6.45 4.25 13.58
N ALA A 129 -6.29 5.49 13.11
CA ALA A 129 -6.85 6.69 13.75
C ALA A 129 -8.37 6.80 13.57
#